data_AF-A0A967SYT2-F1
#
_entry.id   AF-A0A967SYT2-F1
#
_cell.length_a   1.000
_cell.length_b   1.000
_cell.length_c   1.000
_cell.angle_alpha   90.00
_cell.angle_beta   90.00
_cell.angle_gamma   90.00
#
_symmetry.space_group_name_H-M   'P 1'
#
loop_
_entity.id
_entity.type
_entity.pdbx_description
1 polymer ?
#
loop_
_entity_poly.entity_id
_entity_poly.type
_entity_poly.pdbx_seq_one_letter_code
_entity_poly.pdbx_strand_id
1 'polypeptide(L)' 'VVLTFSALENELPAVMTDNEGTKWDLFGNGLSGPRSGQKLKFVNSYIAFWFAWAAFYPNTEIHTF' A
#
# COMPACT_ATOMS: atom_id res chain seq x y z
N VAL A 1 -14.22 -8.78 5.95
CA VAL A 1 -14.62 -7.37 5.70
C VAL A 1 -13.68 -6.83 4.65
N VAL A 2 -14.20 -6.06 3.70
CA VAL A 2 -13.38 -5.36 2.70
C VAL A 2 -12.94 -4.03 3.30
N LEU A 3 -11.64 -3.75 3.30
CA LEU A 3 -11.09 -2.47 3.75
C LEU A 3 -10.86 -1.56 2.54
N THR A 4 -11.23 -0.30 2.67
CA THR A 4 -10.89 0.76 1.71
C THR A 4 -10.01 1.78 2.40
N PHE A 5 -8.95 2.23 1.72
CA PHE A 5 -7.93 3.09 2.30
C PHE A 5 -7.93 4.48 1.65
N SER A 6 -7.62 5.49 2.46
CA SER A 6 -7.25 6.83 2.00
C SER A 6 -5.88 7.21 2.54
N ALA A 7 -5.14 8.00 1.77
CA ALA A 7 -3.83 8.50 2.17
C ALA A 7 -3.96 9.50 3.34
N LEU A 8 -3.00 9.48 4.25
CA LEU A 8 -2.81 10.50 5.27
C LEU A 8 -1.54 11.28 4.94
N GLU A 9 -1.63 12.60 4.96
CA GLU A 9 -0.51 13.50 4.72
C GLU A 9 0.04 14.04 6.04
N ASN A 10 1.37 14.19 6.14
CA ASN A 10 2.05 14.81 7.29
C ASN A 10 1.82 14.13 8.66
N GLU A 11 1.45 12.85 8.69
CA GLU A 11 1.13 12.09 9.91
C GLU A 11 2.07 10.92 10.19
N LEU A 12 3.32 10.98 9.73
CA LEU A 12 4.28 9.91 9.93
C LEU A 12 4.38 9.49 11.42
N PRO A 13 4.40 8.18 11.73
CA PRO A 13 4.58 7.06 10.79
C PRO A 13 3.31 6.56 10.10
N ALA A 14 2.13 7.12 10.38
CA ALA A 14 0.90 6.74 9.70
C ALA A 14 0.86 7.33 8.28
N VAL A 15 0.54 6.48 7.30
CA VAL A 15 0.48 6.88 5.87
C VAL A 15 -0.90 6.66 5.25
N MET A 16 -1.75 5.87 5.90
CA MET A 16 -3.11 5.62 5.44
C MET A 16 -4.07 5.33 6.59
N THR A 17 -5.36 5.61 6.37
CA THR A 17 -6.46 5.18 7.24
C THR A 17 -7.40 4.28 6.46
N ASP A 18 -7.98 3.28 7.13
CA ASP A 18 -9.08 2.49 6.56
C ASP A 18 -10.46 3.09 6.91
N ASN A 19 -11.50 2.51 6.33
CA ASN A 19 -12.91 2.85 6.57
C ASN A 19 -13.44 2.46 7.96
N GLU A 20 -12.64 1.76 8.77
CA GLU A 20 -12.95 1.47 10.18
C GLU A 20 -12.25 2.47 11.12
N GLY A 21 -11.38 3.34 10.59
CA GLY A 21 -10.62 4.33 11.35
C GLY A 21 -9.29 3.81 11.91
N THR A 22 -8.79 2.66 11.45
CA THR A 22 -7.44 2.20 11.80
C THR A 22 -6.41 2.99 11.00
N LYS A 23 -5.38 3.51 11.66
CA LYS A 23 -4.21 4.12 11.01
C LYS A 23 -3.11 3.09 10.82
N TRP A 24 -2.48 3.10 9.64
CA TRP A 24 -1.49 2.11 9.25
C TRP A 24 -0.17 2.76 8.83
N ASP A 25 0.94 2.11 9.14
CA ASP A 25 2.24 2.48 8.58
C ASP A 25 2.49 1.88 7.19
N LEU A 26 3.62 2.25 6.57
CA LEU A 26 4.02 1.77 5.25
C LEU A 26 4.18 0.25 5.15
N PHE A 27 4.46 -0.42 6.27
CA PHE A 27 4.67 -1.86 6.35
C PHE A 27 3.38 -2.63 6.67
N GLY A 28 2.25 -1.92 6.76
CA GLY A 28 0.94 -2.47 7.05
C GLY A 28 0.73 -2.82 8.52
N ASN A 29 1.48 -2.23 9.46
CA ASN A 29 1.21 -2.37 10.88
C ASN A 29 0.11 -1.40 11.31
N GLY A 30 -0.89 -1.90 12.04
CA GLY A 30 -1.98 -1.10 12.61
C GLY A 30 -1.49 -0.36 13.84
N LEU A 31 -1.41 0.97 13.74
CA LEU A 31 -0.86 1.84 14.78
C LEU A 31 -1.91 2.20 15.83
N SER A 32 -3.13 2.52 15.40
CA SER A 32 -4.24 2.94 16.25
C SER A 32 -5.59 2.61 15.62
N GLY A 33 -6.67 2.72 16.39
CA GLY A 33 -8.02 2.38 15.94
C GLY A 33 -8.37 0.89 16.15
N PRO A 34 -9.49 0.41 15.57
CA PRO A 34 -10.05 -0.91 15.86
C PRO A 34 -9.12 -2.11 15.61
N ARG A 35 -8.10 -1.94 14.76
CA ARG A 35 -7.13 -2.99 14.40
C ARG A 35 -5.71 -2.71 14.88
N SER A 36 -5.55 -1.86 15.91
CA SER A 36 -4.22 -1.61 16.50
C SER A 36 -3.52 -2.92 16.88
N GLY A 37 -2.23 -3.03 16.56
CA GLY A 37 -1.41 -4.22 16.76
C GLY A 37 -1.56 -5.32 15.71
N GLN A 38 -2.55 -5.23 14.80
CA GLN A 38 -2.67 -6.15 13.67
C GLN A 38 -1.70 -5.78 12.55
N LYS A 39 -1.45 -6.73 11.65
CA LYS A 39 -0.62 -6.53 10.45
C LYS A 39 -1.36 -6.97 9.19
N LEU A 40 -1.38 -6.12 8.16
CA LEU A 40 -1.91 -6.47 6.86
C LEU A 40 -1.11 -7.62 6.25
N LYS A 41 -1.81 -8.50 5.52
CA LYS A 41 -1.16 -9.55 4.75
C LYS A 41 -0.42 -8.90 3.58
N PHE A 42 0.90 -9.11 3.52
CA PHE A 42 1.70 -8.66 2.39
C PHE A 42 1.24 -9.36 1.12
N VAL A 43 0.98 -8.59 0.07
CA VAL A 43 0.65 -9.12 -1.25
C VAL A 43 1.93 -9.40 -2.03
N ASN A 44 1.84 -10.31 -2.99
CA ASN A 44 2.97 -10.56 -3.88
C ASN A 44 3.31 -9.26 -4.63
N SER A 45 4.50 -8.72 -4.38
CA SER A 45 4.99 -7.47 -4.95
C SER A 45 6.49 -7.57 -5.21
N TYR A 46 6.97 -6.77 -6.14
CA TYR A 46 8.36 -6.78 -6.57
C TYR A 46 8.82 -5.39 -6.95
N ILE A 47 10.07 -5.09 -6.62
CA ILE A 47 10.76 -3.89 -7.08
C ILE A 47 11.49 -4.27 -8.37
N ALA A 48 11.17 -3.60 -9.47
CA ALA A 48 11.80 -3.81 -10.76
C ALA A 48 12.07 -2.49 -11.46
N PHE A 49 13.14 -2.45 -12.26
CA PHE A 49 13.30 -1.39 -13.25
C PHE A 49 12.18 -1.49 -14.30
N TRP A 50 11.69 -0.35 -14.79
CA TRP A 50 10.57 -0.31 -15.74
C TRP A 50 10.84 -1.15 -17.00
N PHE A 51 12.08 -1.15 -17.51
CA PHE A 51 12.45 -1.91 -18.72
C PHE A 51 12.46 -3.42 -18.47
N ALA A 52 12.81 -3.87 -17.26
CA ALA A 52 12.76 -5.28 -16.89
C ALA A 52 11.30 -5.73 -16.74
N TRP A 53 10.46 -4.89 -16.12
CA TRP A 53 9.02 -5.14 -16.04
C TRP A 53 8.41 -5.32 -17.43
N ALA A 54 8.70 -4.41 -18.37
CA ALA A 54 8.20 -4.47 -19.73
C ALA A 54 8.62 -5.77 -20.48
N ALA A 55 9.83 -6.29 -20.20
CA ALA A 55 10.30 -7.54 -20.77
C ALA A 55 9.56 -8.78 -20.26
N PHE A 56 9.18 -8.81 -18.96
CA PHE A 56 8.46 -9.94 -18.35
C PHE A 56 6.93 -9.83 -18.48
N TYR A 57 6.41 -8.61 -18.65
CA TYR A 57 4.97 -8.32 -18.73
C TYR A 57 4.69 -7.50 -20.00
N PRO A 58 4.70 -8.13 -21.19
CA PRO A 58 4.69 -7.44 -22.49
C PRO A 58 3.41 -6.65 -22.79
N ASN A 59 2.32 -6.91 -22.07
CA ASN A 59 1.06 -6.17 -22.19
C ASN A 59 1.02 -4.90 -21.32
N THR A 60 2.10 -4.58 -20.60
CA THR A 60 2.18 -3.37 -19.79
C THR A 60 2.28 -2.16 -20.71
N GLU A 61 1.32 -1.25 -20.63
CA GLU A 61 1.39 0.02 -21.33
C GLU A 61 2.42 0.95 -20.68
N ILE A 62 3.27 1.56 -21.51
CA ILE A 62 4.25 2.55 -21.08
C ILE A 62 3.81 3.90 -21.64
N HIS A 63 3.57 4.86 -20.75
CA HIS A 63 3.14 6.21 -21.10
C HIS A 63 4.30 7.19 -20.94
N THR A 64 4.50 8.08 -21.91
CA THR A 64 5.42 9.21 -21.82
C THR A 64 4.71 10.43 -21.23
N PHE A 65 5.46 11.30 -20.55
CA PHE A 65 4.98 12.57 -20.02
C PHE A 65 4.80 13.63 -21.10
#